data_AF-A0A4V1EMC5-F1
#
_entry.id   AF-A0A4V1EMC5-F1
#
_cell.length_a   1.000
_cell.length_b   1.000
_cell.length_c   1.000
_cell.angle_alpha   90.00
_cell.angle_beta   90.00
_cell.angle_gamma   90.00
#
_symmetry.space_group_name_H-M   'P 1'
#
loop_
_entity.id
_entity.type
_entity.pdbx_description
1 polymer ?
#
loop_
_entity_poly.entity_id
_entity_poly.type
_entity_poly.pdbx_seq_one_letter_code
_entity_poly.pdbx_strand_id
1 'polypeptide(L)' 'MCGGSTDVDKTFVLPAASVRMVDCTYCGCPVENHDPVYVSETPDGKSTTQFCNYGCLSAHIDEAALTTGTTCEWSPTQ' A
#
# COMPACT_ATOMS: atom_id res chain seq x y z
N MET A 1 -22.35 -2.06 6.72
CA MET A 1 -23.21 -3.24 6.93
C MET A 1 -23.07 -4.14 5.72
N CYS A 2 -22.29 -5.22 5.79
CA CYS A 2 -22.06 -6.12 4.66
C CYS A 2 -22.90 -7.40 4.86
N GLY A 3 -23.83 -7.64 3.94
CA GLY A 3 -24.81 -8.73 4.00
C GLY A 3 -24.19 -10.09 3.74
N GLY A 4 -24.74 -11.10 4.42
CA GLY A 4 -24.38 -12.50 4.25
C GLY A 4 -24.94 -13.10 2.96
N SER A 5 -24.22 -14.08 2.42
CA SER A 5 -24.74 -15.04 1.46
C SER A 5 -24.24 -16.42 1.84
N THR A 6 -25.17 -17.37 1.93
CA THR A 6 -24.92 -18.77 2.28
C THR A 6 -24.83 -19.65 1.04
N ASP A 7 -23.83 -20.53 1.09
CA ASP A 7 -23.89 -21.96 0.76
C ASP A 7 -23.43 -22.48 -0.62
N VAL A 8 -22.52 -23.45 -0.52
CA VAL A 8 -22.36 -24.69 -1.31
C VAL A 8 -22.02 -24.60 -2.80
N ASP A 9 -20.71 -24.58 -3.07
CA ASP A 9 -20.10 -25.58 -3.95
C ASP A 9 -18.65 -25.84 -3.51
N LYS A 10 -18.31 -27.12 -3.35
CA LYS A 10 -17.03 -27.63 -2.86
C LYS A 10 -16.13 -27.96 -4.05
N THR A 11 -15.73 -26.95 -4.79
CA THR A 11 -14.53 -27.03 -5.64
C THR A 11 -13.31 -26.94 -4.73
N PHE A 12 -12.35 -27.86 -4.88
CA PHE A 12 -11.09 -27.87 -4.13
C PHE A 12 -10.36 -26.54 -4.36
N VAL A 13 -10.59 -25.57 -3.46
CA VAL A 13 -9.86 -24.31 -3.41
C VAL A 13 -8.49 -24.69 -2.88
N LEU A 14 -7.50 -24.74 -3.79
CA LEU A 14 -6.09 -24.65 -3.43
C LEU A 14 -5.99 -23.63 -2.31
N PRO A 15 -5.38 -23.91 -1.14
CA PRO A 15 -5.25 -22.88 -0.12
C PRO A 15 -4.58 -21.72 -0.85
N ALA A 16 -5.31 -20.62 -1.03
CA ALA A 16 -4.75 -19.41 -1.61
C ALA A 16 -3.56 -19.15 -0.71
N ALA A 17 -2.36 -19.48 -1.20
CA ALA A 17 -1.14 -19.43 -0.43
C ALA A 17 -1.14 -18.04 0.14
N SER A 18 -1.38 -17.91 1.46
CA SER A 18 -1.85 -16.69 2.11
C SER A 18 -1.07 -15.53 1.52
N VAL A 19 -1.66 -14.91 0.49
CA VAL A 19 -1.10 -13.73 -0.13
C VAL A 19 -1.22 -12.81 1.03
N ARG A 20 -0.08 -12.38 1.57
CA ARG A 20 -0.08 -11.36 2.59
C ARG A 20 -0.79 -10.21 1.88
N MET A 21 -2.08 -10.04 2.14
CA MET A 21 -2.84 -8.88 1.71
C MET A 21 -2.07 -7.76 2.35
N VAL A 22 -1.26 -7.14 1.54
CA VAL A 22 -0.41 -6.08 2.01
C VAL A 22 -1.33 -4.86 1.96
N ASP A 23 -1.80 -4.45 3.13
CA ASP A 23 -2.81 -3.40 3.23
C ASP A 23 -2.23 -2.03 2.89
N CYS A 24 -3.02 -1.20 2.24
CA CYS A 24 -2.68 0.19 1.97
C CYS A 24 -2.48 0.93 3.29
N THR A 25 -1.32 1.59 3.44
CA THR A 25 -0.97 2.38 4.62
C THR A 25 -2.00 3.49 4.90
N TYR A 26 -2.66 4.02 3.87
CA TYR A 26 -3.66 5.08 4.02
C TYR A 26 -5.07 4.54 4.31
N CYS A 27 -5.61 3.69 3.43
CA CYS A 27 -7.02 3.30 3.48
C CYS A 27 -7.29 1.89 4.01
N GLY A 28 -6.26 1.08 4.25
CA GLY A 28 -6.39 -0.31 4.74
C GLY A 28 -6.91 -1.33 3.71
N CYS A 29 -7.17 -0.92 2.46
CA CYS A 29 -7.58 -1.83 1.40
C CYS A 29 -6.40 -2.69 0.89
N PRO A 30 -6.64 -3.88 0.33
CA PRO A 30 -5.59 -4.69 -0.29
C PRO A 30 -5.02 -3.95 -1.50
N VAL A 31 -3.71 -3.68 -1.52
CA VAL A 31 -3.11 -2.88 -2.60
C VAL A 31 -3.06 -3.63 -3.93
N GLU A 32 -3.04 -4.97 -3.92
CA GLU A 32 -3.02 -5.80 -5.13
C GLU A 32 -4.27 -5.68 -6.02
N ASN A 33 -5.35 -5.09 -5.52
CA ASN A 33 -6.57 -4.84 -6.30
C ASN A 33 -6.49 -3.56 -7.15
N HIS A 34 -5.34 -2.88 -7.17
CA HIS A 34 -5.15 -1.56 -7.74
C HIS A 34 -3.80 -1.43 -8.48
N ASP A 35 -3.31 -0.20 -8.66
CA ASP A 35 -2.00 0.13 -9.23
C ASP A 35 -1.04 0.58 -8.11
N PRO A 36 -0.46 -0.37 -7.35
CA PRO A 36 0.18 -0.06 -6.09
C PRO A 36 1.46 0.76 -6.22
N VAL A 37 1.68 1.66 -5.27
CA VAL A 37 2.92 2.41 -5.10
C VAL A 37 3.60 1.94 -3.82
N TYR A 38 4.85 1.49 -3.92
CA TYR A 38 5.66 1.04 -2.79
C TYR A 38 6.76 2.06 -2.51
N VAL A 39 6.88 2.48 -1.25
CA VAL A 39 7.92 3.42 -0.82
C VAL A 39 8.84 2.70 0.15
N SER A 40 10.14 2.73 -0.15
CA SER A 40 11.18 2.23 0.73
C SER A 40 11.99 3.39 1.29
N GLU A 41 12.19 3.40 2.61
CA GLU A 41 13.04 4.40 3.28
C GLU A 41 14.53 4.07 3.17
N THR A 42 14.89 2.89 2.67
CA THR A 42 16.28 2.49 2.45
C THR A 42 16.46 1.88 1.06
N PRO A 43 17.60 2.12 0.38
CA PRO A 43 17.85 1.60 -0.97
C PRO A 43 17.76 0.07 -1.07
N ASP A 44 18.13 -0.65 -0.01
CA ASP A 44 18.17 -2.12 0.05
C ASP A 44 17.04 -2.72 0.94
N GLY A 45 16.10 -1.90 1.41
CA GLY A 45 15.09 -2.30 2.39
C GLY A 45 13.82 -2.90 1.81
N LYS A 46 13.11 -3.67 2.65
CA LYS A 46 11.69 -3.96 2.45
C LYS A 46 10.91 -2.64 2.43
N SER A 47 9.91 -2.53 1.57
CA SER A 47 9.04 -1.35 1.51
C SER A 47 8.48 -1.03 2.90
N THR A 48 8.77 0.17 3.40
CA THR A 48 8.30 0.63 4.72
C THR A 48 6.80 0.97 4.65
N THR A 49 6.34 1.47 3.51
CA THR A 49 4.93 1.83 3.28
C THR A 49 4.50 1.50 1.86
N GLN A 50 3.18 1.41 1.68
CA GLN A 50 2.57 1.00 0.42
C GLN A 50 1.16 1.54 0.27
N PHE A 51 0.78 1.87 -0.95
CA PHE A 51 -0.46 2.58 -1.23
C PHE A 51 -1.18 1.97 -2.43
N CYS A 52 -2.52 2.00 -2.44
CA CYS A 52 -3.31 1.51 -3.56
C CYS A 52 -2.99 2.20 -4.88
N ASN A 53 -2.64 3.49 -4.83
CA ASN A 53 -2.27 4.34 -5.97
C ASN A 53 -1.74 5.69 -5.46
N TYR A 54 -1.40 6.59 -6.38
CA TYR A 54 -0.94 7.95 -6.08
C TYR A 54 -1.95 8.80 -5.27
N GLY A 55 -3.26 8.54 -5.38
CA GLY A 55 -4.27 9.26 -4.59
C GLY A 55 -4.17 8.97 -3.10
N CYS A 56 -4.04 7.69 -2.72
CA CYS A 56 -3.82 7.29 -1.33
C CYS A 56 -2.47 7.80 -0.78
N LEU A 57 -1.43 7.81 -1.61
CA LEU A 57 -0.14 8.39 -1.23
C LEU A 57 -0.26 9.91 -0.99
N SER A 58 -0.89 10.65 -1.89
CA SER A 58 -1.07 12.10 -1.75
C SER A 58 -1.85 12.46 -0.49
N ALA A 59 -2.96 11.75 -0.23
CA ALA A 59 -3.77 12.00 0.95
C ALA A 59 -2.99 11.72 2.25
N HIS A 60 -2.15 10.68 2.26
CA HIS A 60 -1.26 10.41 3.39
C HIS A 60 -0.22 11.51 3.60
N ILE A 61 0.42 11.97 2.52
CA ILE A 61 1.41 13.07 2.56
C ILE A 61 0.79 14.33 3.14
N ASP A 62 -0.40 14.69 2.67
CA ASP A 62 -1.11 15.91 3.09
C ASP A 62 -1.54 15.82 4.56
N GLU A 63 -2.14 14.70 4.98
CA GLU A 63 -2.64 14.51 6.35
C GLU A 63 -1.49 14.47 7.38
N ALA A 64 -0.39 13.79 7.04
CA ALA A 64 0.79 13.70 7.91
C ALA A 64 1.78 14.87 7.72
N ALA A 65 1.47 15.84 6.85
CA ALA A 65 2.30 16.99 6.53
C ALA A 65 3.75 16.62 6.13
N LEU A 66 3.94 15.50 5.42
CA LEU A 66 5.24 14.90 5.14
C LEU A 66 6.12 15.71 4.18
N THR A 67 5.55 16.72 3.52
CA THR A 67 6.28 17.68 2.67
C THR A 67 6.90 18.82 3.48
N THR A 68 6.58 18.94 4.77
CA THR A 68 7.07 20.05 5.60
C THR A 68 8.56 19.90 5.87
N GLY A 69 9.35 20.87 5.42
CA GLY A 69 10.80 20.87 5.65
C GLY A 69 11.56 19.83 4.82
N THR A 70 10.92 19.19 3.84
CA THR A 70 11.62 18.30 2.92
C THR A 70 12.59 19.10 2.07
N THR A 71 13.88 18.82 2.23
CA THR A 71 14.91 19.18 1.25
C THR A 71 15.37 17.89 0.60
N CYS A 72 15.40 17.84 -0.72
CA CYS A 72 16.29 16.89 -1.37
C CYS A 72 17.72 17.30 -0.94
N GLU A 73 18.63 16.36 -0.71
CA GLU A 73 20.05 16.70 -0.73
C GLU A 73 20.34 17.30 -2.11
N TRP A 74 20.41 18.63 -2.16
CA TRP A 74 20.80 19.34 -3.36
C TRP A 74 22.28 19.63 -3.23
N SER A 75 23.10 18.84 -3.92
CA SER A 75 24.51 19.15 -4.13
C SER A 75 24.67 19.64 -5.57
N PRO A 76 25.01 20.92 -5.80
CA PRO A 76 25.28 21.43 -7.15
C PRO A 76 26.53 20.81 -7.79
N THR A 77 27.25 19.96 -7.05
CA THR A 77 28.55 19.38 -7.43
C THR A 77 28.57 17.85 -7.49
N GLN A 78 27.44 17.15 -7.31
CA GLN A 78 27.36 15.68 -7.51
C GLN A 78 27.28 15.34 -8.99
#